data_AF-A0A7K1KPP4-F1
#
_entry.id   AF-A0A7K1KPP4-F1
#
_cell.length_a   1.000
_cell.length_b   1.000
_cell.length_c   1.000
_cell.angle_alpha   90.00
_cell.angle_beta   90.00
_cell.angle_gamma   90.00
#
_symmetry.space_group_name_H-M   'P 1'
#
loop_
_entity.id
_entity.type
_entity.pdbx_description
1 polymer ?
#
loop_
_entity_poly.entity_id
_entity_poly.type
_entity_poly.pdbx_seq_one_letter_code
_entity_poly.pdbx_strand_id
1 'polypeptide(L)'
;MGFFSNLTLPWRNPGRIGRTNFERGRRAELRGEFAMAEACFRQGAQAYDDHLVALARSGREPLPSALTMAGICHVRIGRNENGLRLLRRALKARDIPDAWLHAGYAAAKLGDREGAADLWSRYPPWADQPVIAKTLKALVEDIRNGATLDTACESVAKAVLAQDRENARKRPFLRHSRPVPPHRGY
;
A
#
# COMPACT_ATOMS: atom_id res chain seq x y z
N MET A 1 20.76 17.94 -35.96
CA MET A 1 19.90 18.12 -34.76
C MET A 1 18.59 17.39 -35.01
N GLY A 2 18.35 16.26 -34.33
CA GLY A 2 17.18 15.41 -34.57
C GLY A 2 15.94 15.94 -33.84
N PHE A 3 14.92 16.34 -34.60
CA PHE A 3 13.65 16.92 -34.13
C PHE A 3 12.63 15.90 -33.57
N PHE A 4 13.05 14.65 -33.31
CA PHE A 4 12.13 13.54 -32.97
C PHE A 4 12.32 12.93 -31.57
N SER A 5 12.99 13.61 -30.63
CA SER A 5 13.27 13.02 -29.30
C SER A 5 12.20 13.24 -28.23
N ASN A 6 11.09 13.95 -28.51
CA ASN A 6 10.07 14.30 -27.50
C ASN A 6 8.68 13.70 -27.74
N LEU A 7 8.53 12.70 -28.61
CA LEU A 7 7.31 11.90 -28.68
C LEU A 7 7.39 10.73 -27.70
N THR A 8 7.31 11.02 -26.39
CA THR A 8 6.97 9.96 -25.43
C THR A 8 5.58 9.44 -25.80
N LEU A 9 5.51 8.22 -26.32
CA LEU A 9 4.26 7.55 -26.67
C LEU A 9 3.24 7.73 -25.53
N PRO A 10 2.04 8.27 -25.78
CA PRO A 10 1.03 8.55 -24.74
C PRO A 10 0.56 7.31 -23.97
N TRP A 11 0.93 6.10 -24.45
CA TRP A 11 0.65 4.80 -23.84
C TRP A 11 1.63 4.38 -22.74
N ARG A 12 2.78 5.05 -22.57
CA ARG A 12 3.76 4.76 -21.51
C ARG A 12 3.73 5.83 -20.42
N ASN A 13 2.61 5.97 -19.71
CA ASN A 13 2.57 6.73 -18.47
C ASN A 13 3.03 5.81 -17.31
N PRO A 14 4.23 6.00 -16.72
CA PRO A 14 4.76 5.09 -15.71
C PRO A 14 3.84 5.01 -14.48
N GLY A 15 3.12 6.08 -14.13
CA GLY A 15 2.14 6.05 -13.04
C GLY A 15 0.95 5.13 -13.32
N ARG A 16 0.48 5.05 -14.57
CA ARG A 16 -0.60 4.12 -14.97
C ARG A 16 -0.11 2.67 -14.96
N ILE A 17 1.13 2.44 -15.39
CA ILE A 17 1.78 1.11 -15.35
C ILE A 17 1.94 0.67 -13.88
N GLY A 18 2.45 1.56 -13.02
CA GLY A 18 2.58 1.33 -11.58
C GLY A 18 1.26 0.92 -10.95
N ARG A 19 0.19 1.67 -11.21
CA ARG A 19 -1.16 1.36 -10.71
C ARG A 19 -1.67 0.01 -11.22
N THR A 20 -1.52 -0.26 -12.51
CA THR A 20 -1.99 -1.52 -13.11
C THR A 20 -1.28 -2.72 -12.50
N ASN A 21 0.04 -2.62 -12.29
CA ASN A 21 0.83 -3.66 -11.66
C ASN A 21 0.51 -3.82 -10.17
N PHE A 22 0.27 -2.73 -9.44
CA PHE A 22 -0.22 -2.78 -8.07
C PHE A 22 -1.56 -3.55 -7.96
N GLU A 23 -2.54 -3.21 -8.80
CA GLU A 23 -3.84 -3.87 -8.81
C GLU A 23 -3.75 -5.35 -9.23
N ARG A 24 -2.82 -5.70 -10.13
CA ARG A 24 -2.54 -7.09 -10.52
C ARG A 24 -1.89 -7.86 -9.36
N GLY A 25 -0.94 -7.24 -8.67
CA GLY A 25 -0.27 -7.82 -7.50
C GLY A 25 -1.26 -8.14 -6.39
N ARG A 26 -2.13 -7.18 -6.03
CA ARG A 26 -3.21 -7.40 -5.05
C ARG A 26 -4.16 -8.52 -5.46
N ARG A 27 -4.54 -8.60 -6.75
CA ARG A 27 -5.37 -9.71 -7.26
C ARG A 27 -4.68 -11.06 -7.18
N ALA A 28 -3.38 -11.11 -7.45
CA ALA A 28 -2.58 -12.33 -7.32
C ALA A 28 -2.48 -12.77 -5.84
N GLU A 29 -2.28 -11.85 -4.90
CA GLU A 29 -2.31 -12.16 -3.45
C GLU A 29 -3.64 -12.81 -3.04
N LEU A 30 -4.77 -12.30 -3.52
CA LEU A 30 -6.10 -12.84 -3.22
C LEU A 30 -6.31 -14.26 -3.75
N ARG A 31 -5.63 -14.62 -4.84
CA ARG A 31 -5.63 -15.98 -5.40
C ARG A 31 -4.56 -16.89 -4.78
N GLY A 32 -3.71 -16.37 -3.89
CA GLY A 32 -2.58 -17.11 -3.33
C GLY A 32 -1.39 -17.27 -4.29
N GLU A 33 -1.37 -16.52 -5.39
CA GLU A 33 -0.32 -16.58 -6.42
C GLU A 33 0.86 -15.67 -6.03
N PHE A 34 1.53 -15.98 -4.91
CA PHE A 34 2.49 -15.06 -4.27
C PHE A 34 3.70 -14.71 -5.16
N ALA A 35 4.24 -15.67 -5.92
CA ALA A 35 5.34 -15.39 -6.85
C ALA A 35 4.94 -14.38 -7.94
N MET A 36 3.71 -14.49 -8.46
CA MET A 36 3.19 -13.53 -9.44
C MET A 36 2.90 -12.19 -8.78
N ALA A 37 2.38 -12.19 -7.55
CA ALA A 37 2.16 -10.96 -6.79
C ALA A 37 3.46 -10.18 -6.61
N GLU A 38 4.53 -10.85 -6.17
CA GLU A 38 5.86 -10.28 -6.02
C GLU A 38 6.40 -9.71 -7.34
N ALA A 39 6.29 -10.46 -8.44
CA ALA A 39 6.69 -9.97 -9.76
C ALA A 39 5.93 -8.70 -10.17
N CYS A 40 4.62 -8.66 -9.94
CA CYS A 40 3.79 -7.49 -10.20
C CYS A 40 4.20 -6.31 -9.31
N PHE A 41 4.40 -6.51 -8.00
CA PHE A 41 4.83 -5.43 -7.11
C PHE A 41 6.23 -4.91 -7.44
N ARG A 42 7.15 -5.78 -7.87
CA ARG A 42 8.49 -5.38 -8.35
C ARG A 42 8.39 -4.48 -9.58
N GLN A 43 7.61 -4.89 -10.58
CA GLN A 43 7.37 -4.06 -11.77
C GLN A 43 6.63 -2.77 -11.44
N GLY A 44 5.69 -2.83 -10.48
CA GLY A 44 4.95 -1.68 -9.97
C GLY A 44 5.86 -0.67 -9.28
N ALA A 45 6.74 -1.13 -8.39
CA ALA A 45 7.72 -0.29 -7.69
C ALA A 45 8.63 0.44 -8.69
N GLN A 46 9.18 -0.28 -9.67
CA GLN A 46 10.02 0.34 -10.70
C GLN A 46 9.26 1.40 -11.50
N ALA A 47 8.03 1.10 -11.94
CA ALA A 47 7.23 2.06 -12.70
C ALA A 47 6.85 3.31 -11.87
N TYR A 48 6.64 3.14 -10.56
CA TYR A 48 6.44 4.28 -9.67
C TYR A 48 7.72 5.08 -9.43
N ASP A 49 8.87 4.44 -9.30
CA ASP A 49 10.15 5.14 -9.18
C ASP A 49 10.39 6.03 -10.42
N ASP A 50 10.17 5.48 -11.63
CA ASP A 50 10.23 6.23 -12.88
C ASP A 50 9.22 7.39 -12.92
N HIS A 51 8.00 7.15 -12.44
CA HIS A 51 6.94 8.16 -12.37
C HIS A 51 7.31 9.32 -11.43
N LEU A 52 7.82 9.01 -10.25
CA LEU A 52 8.20 9.99 -9.23
C LEU A 52 9.41 10.82 -9.68
N VAL A 53 10.37 10.21 -10.37
CA VAL A 53 11.49 10.94 -11.01
C VAL A 53 10.97 11.89 -12.09
N ALA A 54 10.05 11.45 -12.95
CA ALA A 54 9.46 12.31 -13.98
C ALA A 54 8.67 13.49 -13.40
N LEU A 55 7.93 13.26 -12.31
CA LEU A 55 7.21 14.32 -11.58
C LEU A 55 8.17 15.33 -10.94
N ALA A 56 9.23 14.84 -10.27
CA ALA A 56 10.25 15.71 -9.68
C ALA A 56 10.93 16.59 -10.74
N ARG A 57 11.28 16.03 -11.91
CA ARG A 57 11.86 16.79 -13.04
C ARG A 57 10.93 17.85 -13.61
N SER A 58 9.62 17.64 -13.51
CA SER A 58 8.60 18.59 -14.00
C SER A 58 8.11 19.54 -12.90
N GLY A 59 8.69 19.51 -11.70
CA GLY A 59 8.28 20.36 -10.58
C GLY A 59 6.87 20.05 -10.06
N ARG A 60 6.34 18.86 -10.33
CA ARG A 60 5.00 18.45 -9.92
C ARG A 60 5.06 17.57 -8.68
N GLU A 61 4.17 17.82 -7.74
CA GLU A 61 3.98 16.95 -6.59
C GLU A 61 3.17 15.70 -6.97
N PRO A 62 3.58 14.50 -6.50
CA PRO A 62 2.83 13.27 -6.69
C PRO A 62 1.56 13.27 -5.84
N LEU A 63 0.51 12.64 -6.37
CA LEU A 63 -0.73 12.43 -5.62
C LEU A 63 -0.45 11.53 -4.40
N PRO A 64 -1.09 11.80 -3.24
CA PRO A 64 -0.96 10.95 -2.05
C PRO A 64 -1.29 9.48 -2.32
N SER A 65 -2.31 9.20 -3.14
CA SER A 65 -2.67 7.85 -3.56
C SER A 65 -1.56 7.14 -4.36
N ALA A 66 -0.85 7.87 -5.23
CA ALA A 66 0.29 7.33 -5.97
C ALA A 66 1.47 7.03 -5.04
N LEU A 67 1.74 7.90 -4.06
CA LEU A 67 2.73 7.66 -3.02
C LEU A 67 2.39 6.44 -2.17
N THR A 68 1.11 6.27 -1.79
CA THR A 68 0.64 5.11 -1.03
C THR A 68 0.85 3.82 -1.81
N MET A 69 0.37 3.75 -3.07
CA MET A 69 0.54 2.55 -3.90
C MET A 69 2.03 2.23 -4.15
N ALA A 70 2.84 3.25 -4.43
CA ALA A 70 4.29 3.09 -4.59
C ALA A 70 4.93 2.53 -3.31
N GLY A 71 4.58 3.12 -2.16
CA GLY A 71 5.05 2.67 -0.86
C GLY A 71 4.70 1.21 -0.57
N ILE A 72 3.45 0.80 -0.85
CA ILE A 72 3.03 -0.59 -0.67
C ILE A 72 3.79 -1.53 -1.59
N CYS A 73 4.00 -1.17 -2.87
CA CYS A 73 4.82 -1.97 -3.78
C CYS A 73 6.23 -2.20 -3.21
N HIS A 74 6.88 -1.15 -2.68
CA HIS A 74 8.20 -1.26 -2.05
C HIS A 74 8.18 -2.15 -0.80
N VAL A 75 7.20 -2.00 0.08
CA VAL A 75 7.04 -2.85 1.28
C VAL A 75 6.86 -4.32 0.89
N ARG A 76 6.04 -4.60 -0.12
CA ARG A 76 5.75 -5.97 -0.57
C ARG A 76 6.95 -6.69 -1.19
N ILE A 77 7.95 -5.97 -1.66
CA ILE A 77 9.21 -6.54 -2.17
C ILE A 77 10.36 -6.42 -1.16
N GLY A 78 10.07 -6.10 0.10
CA GLY A 78 11.05 -6.02 1.18
C GLY A 78 11.89 -4.75 1.23
N ARG A 79 11.61 -3.74 0.40
CA ARG A 79 12.29 -2.44 0.41
C ARG A 79 11.64 -1.50 1.45
N ASN A 80 11.70 -1.90 2.72
CA ASN A 80 10.92 -1.30 3.79
C ASN A 80 11.27 0.17 4.06
N GLU A 81 12.54 0.58 3.97
CA GLU A 81 12.96 1.97 4.15
C GLU A 81 12.36 2.89 3.09
N ASN A 82 12.40 2.44 1.82
CA ASN A 82 11.80 3.18 0.70
C ASN A 82 10.28 3.25 0.84
N GLY A 83 9.66 2.12 1.17
CA GLY A 83 8.23 2.03 1.43
C GLY A 83 7.79 3.00 2.53
N LEU A 84 8.44 2.94 3.70
CA LEU A 84 8.14 3.79 4.84
C LEU A 84 8.29 5.28 4.51
N ARG A 85 9.35 5.67 3.78
CA ARG A 85 9.55 7.06 3.35
C ARG A 85 8.41 7.56 2.48
N LEU A 86 7.98 6.77 1.49
CA LEU A 86 6.89 7.13 0.59
C LEU A 86 5.54 7.22 1.33
N LEU A 87 5.27 6.26 2.23
CA LEU A 87 4.03 6.22 3.00
C LEU A 87 3.96 7.38 3.99
N ARG A 88 5.06 7.73 4.67
CA ARG A 88 5.13 8.93 5.52
C ARG A 88 4.89 10.21 4.71
N ARG A 89 5.40 10.31 3.48
CA ARG A 89 5.11 11.45 2.59
C ARG A 89 3.63 11.49 2.20
N ALA A 90 3.02 10.35 1.93
CA ALA A 90 1.58 10.27 1.66
C ALA A 90 0.75 10.75 2.86
N LEU A 91 1.08 10.26 4.06
CA LEU A 91 0.40 10.61 5.31
C LEU A 91 0.52 12.09 5.69
N LYS A 92 1.64 12.74 5.35
CA LYS A 92 1.79 14.20 5.50
C LYS A 92 0.82 14.99 4.62
N ALA A 93 0.43 14.44 3.47
CA ALA A 93 -0.43 15.12 2.52
C ALA A 93 -1.91 14.77 2.71
N ARG A 94 -2.23 13.52 3.10
CA ARG A 94 -3.60 13.06 3.32
C ARG A 94 -3.63 11.87 4.26
N ASP A 95 -4.65 11.84 5.11
CA ASP A 95 -4.98 10.66 5.92
C ASP A 95 -5.53 9.53 5.01
N ILE A 96 -4.73 8.48 4.83
CA ILE A 96 -5.05 7.32 3.98
C ILE A 96 -4.87 6.05 4.83
N PRO A 97 -5.92 5.24 5.06
CA PRO A 97 -5.85 4.09 5.97
C PRO A 97 -4.76 3.08 5.57
N ASP A 98 -4.68 2.77 4.28
CA ASP A 98 -3.67 1.87 3.73
C ASP A 98 -2.25 2.39 4.01
N ALA A 99 -2.05 3.71 4.01
CA ALA A 99 -0.75 4.30 4.29
C ALA A 99 -0.33 4.11 5.76
N TRP A 100 -1.23 4.28 6.73
CA TRP A 100 -0.95 3.99 8.15
C TRP A 100 -0.62 2.52 8.38
N LEU A 101 -1.46 1.64 7.84
CA LEU A 101 -1.31 0.19 7.96
C LEU A 101 0.07 -0.28 7.47
N HIS A 102 0.40 0.09 6.23
CA HIS A 102 1.63 -0.36 5.60
C HIS A 102 2.86 0.40 6.11
N ALA A 103 2.72 1.64 6.58
CA ALA A 103 3.83 2.35 7.22
C ALA A 103 4.20 1.66 8.54
N GLY A 104 3.23 1.31 9.38
CA GLY A 104 3.51 0.58 10.62
C GLY A 104 4.11 -0.80 10.35
N TYR A 105 3.64 -1.50 9.32
CA TYR A 105 4.26 -2.76 8.87
C TYR A 105 5.72 -2.57 8.45
N ALA A 106 6.00 -1.54 7.65
CA ALA A 106 7.36 -1.24 7.22
C ALA A 106 8.27 -0.88 8.41
N ALA A 107 7.77 -0.06 9.35
CA ALA A 107 8.50 0.28 10.58
C ALA A 107 8.81 -0.96 11.42
N ALA A 108 7.84 -1.86 11.61
CA ALA A 108 8.03 -3.11 12.32
C ALA A 108 9.10 -4.00 11.64
N LYS A 109 9.10 -4.09 10.31
CA LYS A 109 10.13 -4.83 9.56
C LYS A 109 11.52 -4.19 9.61
N LEU A 110 11.62 -2.92 9.96
CA LEU A 110 12.88 -2.22 10.21
C LEU A 110 13.33 -2.31 11.67
N GLY A 111 12.57 -3.00 12.53
CA GLY A 111 12.86 -3.08 13.97
C GLY A 111 12.41 -1.85 14.77
N ASP A 112 11.75 -0.87 14.14
CA ASP A 112 11.26 0.35 14.78
C ASP A 112 9.95 0.05 15.55
N ARG A 113 10.11 -0.51 16.76
CA ARG A 113 9.00 -0.92 17.63
C ARG A 113 8.05 0.22 17.95
N GLU A 114 8.61 1.33 18.43
CA GLU A 114 7.83 2.51 18.85
C GLU A 114 7.14 3.16 17.64
N GLY A 115 7.85 3.28 16.52
CA GLY A 115 7.27 3.81 15.29
C GLY A 115 6.14 2.95 14.75
N ALA A 116 6.25 1.62 14.81
CA ALA A 116 5.18 0.72 14.41
C ALA A 116 3.93 0.88 15.29
N ALA A 117 4.11 0.92 16.62
CA ALA A 117 3.03 1.10 17.56
C ALA A 117 2.34 2.47 17.40
N ASP A 118 3.10 3.55 17.21
CA ASP A 118 2.55 4.89 16.95
C ASP A 118 1.72 4.90 15.65
N LEU A 119 2.26 4.39 14.55
CA LEU A 119 1.58 4.35 13.25
C LEU A 119 0.28 3.53 13.30
N TRP A 120 0.29 2.37 13.95
CA TRP A 120 -0.90 1.53 14.08
C TRP A 120 -1.92 2.07 15.08
N SER A 121 -1.50 2.80 16.12
CA SER A 121 -2.41 3.45 17.07
C SER A 121 -3.22 4.59 16.43
N ARG A 122 -2.69 5.20 15.37
CA ARG A 122 -3.31 6.28 14.60
C ARG A 122 -4.14 5.80 13.42
N TYR A 123 -4.29 4.48 13.25
CA TYR A 123 -5.08 3.93 12.16
C TYR A 123 -6.53 4.46 12.23
N PRO A 124 -7.06 5.05 11.14
CA PRO A 124 -8.28 5.85 11.22
C PRO A 124 -9.53 4.99 11.48
N PRO A 125 -10.42 5.39 12.41
CA PRO A 125 -11.63 4.63 12.73
C PRO A 125 -12.66 4.64 11.58
N TRP A 126 -12.60 5.64 10.70
CA TRP A 126 -13.50 5.79 9.55
C TRP A 126 -13.14 4.86 8.37
N ALA A 127 -12.07 4.08 8.45
CA ALA A 127 -11.60 3.21 7.37
C ALA A 127 -12.59 2.10 6.99
N ASP A 128 -13.59 1.79 7.84
CA ASP A 128 -14.56 0.70 7.66
C ASP A 128 -13.90 -0.67 7.41
N GLN A 129 -12.77 -0.91 8.09
CA GLN A 129 -11.99 -2.15 8.05
C GLN A 129 -11.93 -2.76 9.45
N PRO A 130 -13.05 -3.34 9.97
CA PRO A 130 -13.17 -3.75 11.36
C PRO A 130 -12.18 -4.86 11.74
N VAL A 131 -11.84 -5.76 10.81
CA VAL A 131 -10.87 -6.84 11.07
C VAL A 131 -9.48 -6.24 11.30
N ILE A 132 -9.06 -5.33 10.43
CA ILE A 132 -7.76 -4.65 10.54
C ILE A 132 -7.73 -3.78 11.79
N ALA A 133 -8.73 -2.93 12.01
CA ALA A 133 -8.78 -2.04 13.16
C ALA A 133 -8.69 -2.81 14.49
N LYS A 134 -9.43 -3.92 14.62
CA LYS A 134 -9.37 -4.80 15.79
C LYS A 134 -7.98 -5.40 15.99
N THR A 135 -7.38 -5.92 14.92
CA THR A 135 -6.03 -6.50 14.99
C THR A 135 -4.99 -5.47 15.37
N LEU A 136 -5.00 -4.28 14.75
CA LEU A 136 -4.02 -3.23 15.05
C LEU A 136 -4.10 -2.76 16.51
N LYS A 137 -5.32 -2.62 17.07
CA LYS A 137 -5.50 -2.27 18.48
C LYS A 137 -4.83 -3.30 19.40
N ALA A 138 -5.07 -4.59 19.17
CA ALA A 138 -4.45 -5.66 19.95
C ALA A 138 -2.92 -5.66 19.80
N LEU A 139 -2.41 -5.47 18.58
CA LEU A 139 -0.97 -5.45 18.33
C LEU A 139 -0.24 -4.29 19.01
N VAL A 140 -0.87 -3.12 19.14
CA VAL A 140 -0.30 -1.99 19.87
C VAL A 140 -0.11 -2.35 21.36
N GLU A 141 -1.07 -3.04 21.95
CA GLU A 141 -0.97 -3.54 23.33
C GLU A 141 0.11 -4.63 23.45
N ASP A 142 0.09 -5.62 22.55
CA ASP A 142 1.06 -6.73 22.54
C ASP A 142 2.51 -6.25 22.37
N ILE A 143 2.74 -5.29 21.47
CA ILE A 143 4.07 -4.70 21.26
C ILE A 143 4.59 -4.03 22.52
N ARG A 144 3.74 -3.29 23.23
CA ARG A 144 4.10 -2.65 24.51
C ARG A 144 4.42 -3.68 25.59
N ASN A 145 3.79 -4.85 25.52
CA ASN A 145 4.01 -5.98 26.43
C ASN A 145 5.15 -6.91 26.00
N GLY A 146 5.97 -6.52 25.01
CA GLY A 146 7.18 -7.26 24.65
C GLY A 146 7.01 -8.27 23.51
N ALA A 147 5.86 -8.32 22.83
CA ALA A 147 5.68 -9.20 21.66
C ALA A 147 6.74 -8.92 20.57
N THR A 148 7.04 -9.94 19.76
CA THR A 148 8.00 -9.83 18.68
C THR A 148 7.40 -9.11 17.46
N LEU A 149 8.21 -8.32 16.75
CA LEU A 149 7.71 -7.57 15.59
C LEU A 149 7.36 -8.47 14.41
N ASP A 150 7.97 -9.65 14.30
CA ASP A 150 7.63 -10.62 13.26
C ASP A 150 6.23 -11.21 13.44
N THR A 151 5.86 -11.59 14.67
CA THR A 151 4.50 -12.09 14.95
C THR A 151 3.45 -11.00 14.74
N ALA A 152 3.79 -9.74 15.04
CA ALA A 152 2.94 -8.60 14.72
C ALA A 152 2.75 -8.43 13.21
N CYS A 153 3.83 -8.48 12.42
CA CYS A 153 3.76 -8.42 10.96
C CYS A 153 2.91 -9.55 10.36
N GLU A 154 3.08 -10.78 10.86
CA GLU A 154 2.25 -11.91 10.42
C GLU A 154 0.76 -11.70 10.73
N SER A 155 0.46 -11.18 11.92
CA SER A 155 -0.92 -10.86 12.33
C SER A 155 -1.53 -9.80 11.43
N VAL A 156 -0.78 -8.76 11.07
CA VAL A 156 -1.22 -7.75 10.09
C VAL A 156 -1.48 -8.39 8.73
N ALA A 157 -0.58 -9.23 8.23
CA ALA A 157 -0.75 -9.89 6.93
C ALA A 157 -2.01 -10.77 6.91
N LYS A 158 -2.25 -11.53 7.99
CA LYS A 158 -3.46 -12.34 8.18
C LYS A 158 -4.72 -11.47 8.24
N ALA A 159 -4.68 -10.35 8.94
CA ALA A 159 -5.81 -9.42 9.05
C ALA A 159 -6.16 -8.78 7.69
N VAL A 160 -5.17 -8.40 6.89
CA VAL A 160 -5.39 -7.89 5.52
C VAL A 160 -6.07 -8.93 4.65
N LEU A 161 -5.56 -10.16 4.63
CA LEU A 161 -6.17 -11.27 3.88
C LEU A 161 -7.61 -11.56 4.35
N ALA A 162 -7.86 -11.52 5.66
CA ALA A 162 -9.19 -11.73 6.22
C ALA A 162 -10.16 -10.60 5.84
N GLN A 163 -9.73 -9.34 5.96
CA GLN A 163 -10.52 -8.18 5.55
C GLN A 163 -10.83 -8.21 4.05
N ASP A 164 -9.85 -8.55 3.21
CA ASP A 164 -10.06 -8.63 1.77
C ASP A 164 -11.06 -9.74 1.40
N ARG A 165 -11.02 -10.89 2.09
CA ARG A 165 -12.02 -11.97 1.93
C ARG A 165 -13.41 -11.51 2.34
N GLU A 166 -13.54 -10.78 3.44
CA GLU A 166 -14.83 -10.22 3.87
C GLU A 166 -15.37 -9.22 2.83
N ASN A 167 -14.51 -8.33 2.34
CA ASN A 167 -14.86 -7.38 1.29
C ASN A 167 -15.31 -8.11 0.01
N ALA A 168 -14.64 -9.19 -0.37
CA ALA A 168 -15.03 -10.00 -1.53
C ALA A 168 -16.40 -10.68 -1.35
N ARG A 169 -16.70 -11.19 -0.14
CA ARG A 169 -18.01 -11.79 0.19
C ARG A 169 -19.16 -10.79 0.13
N LYS A 170 -18.93 -9.50 0.44
CA LYS A 170 -19.95 -8.44 0.37
C LYS A 170 -20.27 -7.99 -1.06
N ARG A 171 -19.43 -8.30 -2.06
CA ARG A 171 -19.62 -7.91 -3.48
C ARG A 171 -20.86 -8.51 -4.18
N PRO A 172 -21.20 -9.82 -4.06
CA PRO A 172 -22.35 -10.38 -4.77
C PRO A 172 -23.71 -9.74 -4.40
N PHE A 173 -23.86 -9.20 -3.19
CA PHE A 173 -25.11 -8.57 -2.74
C PHE A 173 -25.36 -7.15 -3.32
N LEU A 174 -24.40 -6.57 -4.03
CA LEU A 174 -24.46 -5.19 -4.53
C LEU A 174 -24.64 -5.10 -6.05
N ARG A 175 -25.02 -6.17 -6.76
CA ARG A 175 -25.20 -6.14 -8.23
C ARG A 175 -26.24 -5.13 -8.75
N HIS A 176 -27.12 -4.61 -7.89
CA HIS A 176 -28.07 -3.52 -8.21
C HIS A 176 -27.74 -2.17 -7.55
N SER A 177 -26.61 -2.08 -6.85
CA SER A 177 -26.12 -0.85 -6.22
C SER A 177 -24.78 -0.47 -6.86
N ARG A 178 -24.54 0.82 -7.08
CA ARG A 178 -23.31 1.34 -7.71
C ARG A 178 -22.06 0.61 -7.17
N PRO A 179 -21.11 0.22 -8.04
CA PRO A 179 -19.94 -0.56 -7.63
C PRO A 179 -19.19 0.18 -6.53
N VAL A 180 -19.13 -0.43 -5.34
CA VAL A 180 -18.26 0.05 -4.26
C VAL A 180 -16.83 -0.02 -4.80
N PRO A 181 -16.09 1.12 -4.85
CA PRO A 181 -14.74 1.14 -5.36
C PRO A 181 -13.87 0.10 -4.64
N PRO A 182 -12.94 -0.56 -5.34
CA PRO A 182 -11.98 -1.44 -4.70
C PRO A 182 -11.13 -0.57 -3.76
N HIS A 183 -11.41 -0.65 -2.47
CA HIS A 183 -10.81 0.16 -1.40
C HIS A 183 -11.24 1.64 -1.47
N ARG A 184 -12.00 2.12 -0.47
CA ARG A 184 -12.23 3.55 -0.20
C ARG A 184 -10.97 4.28 0.31
N GLY A 185 -9.78 3.71 0.11
CA GLY A 185 -8.51 4.13 0.71
C GLY A 185 -7.47 4.66 -0.27
N TYR A 186 -7.87 5.45 -1.29
CA TYR A 186 -6.94 6.22 -2.12
C TYR A 186 -7.29 7.70 -2.16
#